data_AF-A0A2A9M5D3-F1
#
_entry.id   AF-A0A2A9M5D3-F1
#
_cell.length_a   1.000
_cell.length_b   1.000
_cell.length_c   1.000
_cell.angle_alpha   90.00
_cell.angle_beta   90.00
_cell.angle_gamma   90.00
#
_symmetry.space_group_name_H-M   'P 1'
#
loop_
_entity.id
_entity.type
_entity.pdbx_description
1 polymer ?
#
loop_
_entity_poly.entity_id
_entity_poly.type
_entity_poly.pdbx_seq_one_letter_code
_entity_poly.pdbx_strand_id
1 'polypeptide(L)'
;MATRETETGREPWRTRVVSAEEVRKHNSEKDFWCIIHGVVYDLTPVLDKHPGGVEVLMDYAGEDASDAFEDIGHSFSARRMTVGLEVGVLAGAEDNAPGALSKTAKAATSAAREKADCSTCAGGLLSGRTAAGALIVLAAAATVFYILGIS
;
A
#
# COMPACT_ATOMS: atom_id res chain seq x y z
N MET A 1 -5.58 -3.79 50.49
CA MET A 1 -5.06 -2.73 49.60
C MET A 1 -4.02 -3.33 48.68
N ALA A 2 -4.36 -3.54 47.41
CA ALA A 2 -3.41 -3.87 46.34
C ALA A 2 -4.09 -3.56 44.99
N THR A 3 -4.10 -2.29 44.59
CA THR A 3 -4.46 -1.88 43.23
C THR A 3 -3.19 -1.95 42.39
N ARG A 4 -2.94 -3.10 41.74
CA ARG A 4 -1.86 -3.22 40.74
C ARG A 4 -2.38 -2.73 39.39
N GLU A 5 -1.92 -1.54 39.05
CA GLU A 5 -1.19 -1.26 37.81
C GLU A 5 -1.91 -1.60 36.48
N THR A 6 -2.41 -0.53 35.87
CA THR A 6 -2.40 -0.23 34.42
C THR A 6 -1.71 -1.25 33.50
N GLU A 7 -2.34 -2.39 33.22
CA GLU A 7 -2.09 -3.12 31.98
C GLU A 7 -2.96 -2.48 30.90
N THR A 8 -2.30 -1.74 30.02
CA THR A 8 -2.89 -1.01 28.90
C THR A 8 -3.94 -1.87 28.18
N GLY A 9 -5.17 -1.38 28.08
CA GLY A 9 -6.24 -1.89 27.21
C GLY A 9 -5.87 -1.77 25.73
N ARG A 10 -4.81 -2.45 25.34
CA ARG A 10 -4.30 -2.57 23.98
C ARG A 10 -4.86 -3.89 23.47
N GLU A 11 -5.81 -3.80 22.54
CA GLU A 11 -6.40 -4.95 21.88
C GLU A 11 -5.32 -5.99 21.48
N PRO A 12 -5.55 -7.30 21.67
CA PRO A 12 -4.51 -8.33 21.52
C PRO A 12 -3.88 -8.37 20.13
N TRP A 13 -4.59 -7.92 19.10
CA TRP A 13 -4.09 -7.82 17.73
C TRP A 13 -2.97 -6.78 17.57
N ARG A 14 -2.89 -5.74 18.41
CA ARG A 14 -1.81 -4.72 18.32
C ARG A 14 -0.43 -5.24 18.69
N THR A 15 -0.36 -6.39 19.36
CA THR A 15 0.90 -7.01 19.77
C THR A 15 1.44 -7.97 18.72
N ARG A 16 0.59 -8.41 17.78
CA ARG A 16 0.99 -9.34 16.71
C ARG A 16 1.49 -8.57 15.51
N VAL A 17 2.77 -8.73 15.21
CA VAL A 17 3.39 -8.18 13.99
C VAL A 17 3.35 -9.21 12.87
N VAL A 18 2.91 -8.80 11.69
CA VAL A 18 2.76 -9.66 10.51
C VAL A 18 3.59 -9.05 9.37
N SER A 19 4.39 -9.86 8.69
CA SER A 19 5.17 -9.40 7.54
C SER A 19 4.31 -9.36 6.27
N ALA A 20 4.63 -8.48 5.32
CA ALA A 20 3.93 -8.44 4.03
C ALA A 20 4.04 -9.78 3.27
N GLU A 21 5.15 -10.50 3.42
CA GLU A 21 5.34 -11.82 2.84
C GLU A 21 4.39 -12.87 3.42
N GLU A 22 4.07 -12.78 4.71
CA GLU A 22 3.07 -13.63 5.35
C GLU A 22 1.70 -13.35 4.75
N VAL A 23 1.30 -12.08 4.69
CA VAL A 23 0.00 -11.65 4.16
C VAL A 23 -0.22 -12.15 2.72
N ARG A 24 0.82 -12.09 1.88
CA ARG A 24 0.76 -12.59 0.49
C ARG A 24 0.48 -14.09 0.35
N LYS A 25 0.71 -14.90 1.38
CA LYS A 25 0.37 -16.33 1.37
C LYS A 25 -1.13 -16.57 1.59
N HIS A 26 -1.83 -15.59 2.16
CA HIS A 26 -3.25 -15.63 2.49
C HIS A 26 -4.07 -14.95 1.39
N ASN A 27 -4.02 -15.54 0.19
CA ASN A 27 -4.67 -15.03 -1.03
C ASN A 27 -5.79 -15.93 -1.56
N SER A 28 -6.36 -16.78 -0.70
CA SER A 28 -7.36 -17.78 -1.09
C SER A 28 -8.75 -17.38 -0.61
N GLU A 29 -9.81 -17.83 -1.29
CA GLU A 29 -11.21 -17.54 -0.90
C GLU A 29 -11.57 -18.01 0.52
N LYS A 30 -10.84 -18.98 1.05
CA LYS A 30 -11.04 -19.54 2.40
C LYS A 30 -10.10 -18.96 3.45
N ASP A 31 -9.11 -18.18 3.02
CA ASP A 31 -8.08 -17.60 3.85
C ASP A 31 -7.57 -16.33 3.15
N PHE A 32 -8.33 -15.25 3.35
CA PHE A 32 -8.18 -14.00 2.64
C PHE A 32 -7.78 -12.90 3.63
N TRP A 33 -6.55 -12.43 3.52
CA TRP A 33 -6.04 -11.32 4.32
C TRP A 33 -5.77 -10.10 3.45
N CYS A 34 -6.01 -8.93 4.03
CA CYS A 34 -5.80 -7.65 3.37
C CYS A 34 -5.21 -6.65 4.37
N ILE A 35 -4.36 -5.76 3.86
CA ILE A 35 -3.78 -4.68 4.67
C ILE A 35 -4.62 -3.41 4.45
N ILE A 36 -5.05 -2.78 5.54
CA ILE A 36 -5.75 -1.49 5.53
C ILE A 36 -5.10 -0.59 6.59
N HIS A 37 -4.51 0.51 6.14
CA HIS A 37 -3.82 1.51 6.97
C HIS A 37 -2.83 0.89 7.97
N GLY A 38 -2.01 -0.05 7.48
CA GLY A 38 -0.97 -0.72 8.28
C GLY A 38 -1.47 -1.79 9.25
N VAL A 39 -2.77 -2.12 9.25
CA VAL A 39 -3.34 -3.24 10.02
C VAL A 39 -3.74 -4.36 9.07
N VAL A 40 -3.48 -5.60 9.47
CA VAL A 40 -3.84 -6.81 8.73
C VAL A 40 -5.21 -7.29 9.22
N TYR A 41 -6.15 -7.42 8.29
CA TYR A 41 -7.51 -7.89 8.54
C TYR A 41 -7.76 -9.23 7.85
N ASP A 42 -8.43 -10.14 8.54
CA ASP A 42 -8.99 -11.36 7.98
C ASP A 42 -10.41 -11.09 7.47
N LEU A 43 -10.56 -10.93 6.16
CA LEU A 43 -11.86 -10.64 5.54
C LEU A 43 -12.55 -11.89 4.98
N THR A 44 -12.06 -13.09 5.31
CA THR A 44 -12.70 -14.36 4.94
C THR A 44 -14.22 -14.38 5.20
N PRO A 45 -14.74 -13.99 6.39
CA PRO A 45 -16.19 -13.99 6.63
C PRO A 45 -16.96 -12.83 5.97
N VAL A 46 -16.23 -11.88 5.36
CA VAL A 46 -16.78 -10.67 4.72
C VAL A 46 -16.94 -10.87 3.22
N LEU A 47 -16.19 -11.79 2.59
CA LEU A 47 -16.24 -12.07 1.16
C LEU A 47 -17.69 -12.22 0.65
N ASP A 48 -18.47 -13.13 1.21
CA ASP A 48 -19.86 -13.39 0.77
C ASP A 48 -20.85 -12.27 1.12
N LYS A 49 -20.50 -11.41 2.07
CA LYS A 49 -21.36 -10.35 2.60
C LYS A 49 -21.02 -8.98 2.02
N HIS A 50 -19.99 -8.90 1.17
CA HIS A 50 -19.54 -7.66 0.59
C HIS A 50 -20.48 -7.19 -0.52
N PRO A 51 -21.14 -6.02 -0.39
CA PRO A 51 -22.09 -5.53 -1.40
C PRO A 51 -21.43 -5.19 -2.76
N GLY A 52 -20.11 -5.08 -2.82
CA GLY A 52 -19.35 -4.92 -4.07
C GLY A 52 -18.99 -6.24 -4.76
N GLY A 53 -19.34 -7.39 -4.18
CA GLY A 53 -18.95 -8.72 -4.66
C GLY A 53 -17.56 -9.16 -4.17
N VAL A 54 -17.26 -10.43 -4.40
CA VAL A 54 -15.98 -11.07 -4.02
C VAL A 54 -14.86 -10.76 -5.01
N GLU A 55 -15.18 -10.57 -6.29
CA GLU A 55 -14.22 -10.32 -7.37
C GLU A 55 -13.32 -9.13 -7.05
N VAL A 56 -13.92 -8.02 -6.60
CA VAL A 56 -13.18 -6.79 -6.25
C VAL A 56 -12.30 -6.93 -5.01
N LEU A 57 -12.58 -7.90 -4.14
CA LEU A 57 -11.73 -8.19 -2.98
C LEU A 57 -10.55 -9.07 -3.40
N MET A 58 -10.80 -10.08 -4.25
CA MET A 58 -9.77 -11.01 -4.72
C MET A 58 -8.63 -10.34 -5.49
N ASP A 59 -8.91 -9.23 -6.18
CA ASP A 59 -7.86 -8.43 -6.84
C ASP A 59 -6.81 -7.87 -5.86
N TYR A 60 -7.18 -7.67 -4.59
CA TYR A 60 -6.32 -7.15 -3.53
C TYR A 60 -5.95 -8.22 -2.48
N ALA A 61 -6.14 -9.50 -2.81
CA ALA A 61 -5.85 -10.60 -1.90
C ALA A 61 -4.36 -10.65 -1.54
N GLY A 62 -4.04 -10.52 -0.26
CA GLY A 62 -2.67 -10.54 0.21
C GLY A 62 -1.88 -9.24 -0.07
N GLU A 63 -2.56 -8.16 -0.48
CA GLU A 63 -1.97 -6.86 -0.78
C GLU A 63 -2.52 -5.75 0.14
N ASP A 64 -2.03 -4.53 -0.06
CA ASP A 64 -2.56 -3.34 0.60
C ASP A 64 -3.71 -2.74 -0.21
N ALA A 65 -4.89 -2.72 0.37
CA ALA A 65 -6.09 -2.13 -0.23
C ALA A 65 -6.48 -0.81 0.44
N SER A 66 -5.56 -0.15 1.13
CA SER A 66 -5.85 1.11 1.84
C SER A 66 -6.39 2.17 0.88
N ASP A 67 -5.76 2.29 -0.29
CA ASP A 67 -6.13 3.26 -1.32
C ASP A 67 -7.52 2.94 -1.89
N ALA A 68 -7.76 1.69 -2.30
CA ALA A 68 -9.06 1.24 -2.81
C ALA A 68 -10.19 1.41 -1.76
N PHE A 69 -9.89 1.14 -0.49
CA PHE A 69 -10.84 1.27 0.61
C PHE A 69 -11.26 2.72 0.85
N GLU A 70 -10.34 3.68 0.71
CA GLU A 70 -10.60 5.11 0.79
C GLU A 70 -11.32 5.64 -0.45
N ASP A 71 -10.91 5.22 -1.64
CA ASP A 71 -11.48 5.66 -2.93
C ASP A 71 -12.96 5.28 -3.06
N ILE A 72 -13.34 4.09 -2.58
CA ILE A 72 -14.75 3.66 -2.54
C ILE A 72 -15.56 4.51 -1.54
N GLY A 73 -14.92 5.06 -0.51
CA GLY A 73 -15.58 5.92 0.47
C GLY A 73 -16.49 5.16 1.44
N HIS A 74 -16.03 4.02 1.97
CA HIS A 74 -16.80 3.21 2.93
C HIS A 74 -17.32 4.06 4.10
N SER A 75 -18.63 3.93 4.38
CA SER A 75 -19.28 4.62 5.49
C SER A 75 -18.71 4.18 6.85
N PHE A 76 -18.92 5.00 7.89
CA PHE A 76 -18.46 4.64 9.25
C PHE A 76 -19.04 3.30 9.73
N SER A 77 -20.28 2.99 9.36
CA SER A 77 -20.92 1.71 9.69
C SER A 77 -20.22 0.53 9.02
N ALA A 78 -19.79 0.69 7.76
CA ALA A 78 -19.02 -0.34 7.05
C ALA A 78 -17.64 -0.54 7.67
N ARG A 79 -16.95 0.56 8.02
CA ARG A 79 -15.67 0.51 8.75
C ARG A 79 -15.80 -0.17 10.12
N ARG A 80 -16.96 -0.04 10.78
CA ARG A 80 -17.19 -0.74 12.05
C ARG A 80 -17.33 -2.25 11.89
N MET A 81 -17.65 -2.74 10.69
CA MET A 81 -17.74 -4.19 10.44
C MET A 81 -16.37 -4.87 10.37
N THR A 82 -15.29 -4.11 10.17
CA THR A 82 -13.92 -4.66 10.19
C THR A 82 -13.39 -4.83 11.62
N VAL A 83 -14.12 -4.33 12.62
CA VAL A 83 -13.75 -4.46 14.04
C VAL A 83 -14.02 -5.88 14.52
N GLY A 84 -13.01 -6.50 15.11
CA GLY A 84 -12.99 -7.91 15.50
C GLY A 84 -12.39 -8.83 14.43
N LEU A 85 -12.02 -8.31 13.26
CA LEU A 85 -11.35 -9.05 12.19
C LEU A 85 -9.85 -8.72 12.11
N GLU A 86 -9.33 -7.93 13.05
CA GLU A 86 -7.92 -7.60 13.12
C GLU A 86 -7.09 -8.84 13.51
N VAL A 87 -6.15 -9.20 12.66
CA VAL A 87 -5.18 -10.26 12.94
C VAL A 87 -3.95 -9.67 13.61
N GLY A 88 -3.44 -8.55 13.10
CA GLY A 88 -2.18 -7.98 13.52
C GLY A 88 -1.84 -6.64 12.87
N VAL A 89 -0.67 -6.11 13.19
CA VAL A 89 -0.11 -4.89 12.59
C VAL A 89 0.98 -5.29 11.59
N LEU A 90 1.06 -4.58 10.47
CA LEU A 90 2.10 -4.81 9.46
C LEU A 90 3.48 -4.44 10.03
N ALA A 91 4.48 -5.26 9.75
CA ALA A 91 5.88 -4.98 10.07
C ALA A 91 6.31 -3.62 9.47
N GLY A 92 6.74 -2.69 10.32
CA GLY A 92 7.09 -1.31 9.94
C GLY A 92 5.97 -0.28 10.08
N ALA A 93 4.74 -0.69 10.41
CA ALA A 93 3.61 0.21 10.70
C ALA A 93 3.20 0.23 12.19
N GLU A 94 3.96 -0.42 13.07
CA GLU A 94 3.64 -0.61 14.50
C GLU A 94 3.30 0.68 15.25
N ASP A 95 4.01 1.78 14.97
CA ASP A 95 3.83 3.07 15.63
C ASP A 95 2.75 3.96 14.99
N ASN A 96 2.35 3.67 13.75
CA ASN A 96 1.46 4.53 12.95
C ASN A 96 0.44 3.72 12.14
N ALA A 97 -0.14 2.68 12.75
CA ALA A 97 -1.23 1.90 12.18
C ALA A 97 -2.58 2.39 12.77
N PRO A 98 -3.25 3.35 12.11
CA PRO A 98 -4.49 3.90 12.60
C PRO A 98 -5.70 3.01 12.23
N GLY A 99 -5.53 2.05 11.31
CA GLY A 99 -6.53 1.04 10.93
C GLY A 99 -7.76 1.61 10.22
N ALA A 100 -8.66 0.72 9.80
CA ALA A 100 -9.84 1.03 8.96
C ALA A 100 -10.85 2.01 9.61
N LEU A 101 -10.88 2.12 10.94
CA LEU A 101 -11.75 3.02 11.70
C LEU A 101 -11.27 4.48 11.72
N SER A 102 -9.99 4.73 11.45
CA SER A 102 -9.45 6.09 11.50
C SER A 102 -9.89 6.89 10.28
N LYS A 103 -10.63 7.98 10.49
CA LYS A 103 -11.13 8.85 9.42
C LYS A 103 -10.04 9.81 8.88
N THR A 104 -8.77 9.55 9.18
CA THR A 104 -7.65 10.50 9.03
C THR A 104 -6.38 9.89 8.41
N ALA A 105 -6.46 8.74 7.74
CA ALA A 105 -5.27 8.04 7.22
C ALA A 105 -4.58 8.72 6.02
N LYS A 106 -5.12 9.85 5.51
CA LYS A 106 -4.51 10.71 4.48
C LYS A 106 -3.17 11.41 4.87
N ALA A 107 -2.48 10.98 5.93
CA ALA A 107 -1.27 11.65 6.42
C ALA A 107 -0.01 10.76 6.48
N ALA A 108 -0.10 9.44 6.26
CA ALA A 108 1.03 8.54 6.50
C ALA A 108 1.67 7.91 5.24
N THR A 109 0.91 7.73 4.15
CA THR A 109 1.41 7.12 2.90
C THR A 109 1.95 8.16 1.90
N SER A 110 2.60 9.22 2.39
CA SER A 110 3.43 10.13 1.58
C SER A 110 4.84 10.34 2.15
N ALA A 111 5.20 9.62 3.22
CA ALA A 111 6.50 9.76 3.88
C ALA A 111 7.55 8.71 3.48
N ALA A 112 7.20 7.71 2.66
CA ALA A 112 8.07 6.57 2.35
C ALA A 112 8.20 6.27 0.85
N ARG A 113 8.35 7.28 0.00
CA ARG A 113 9.07 7.15 -1.28
C ARG A 113 9.51 8.52 -1.79
N GLU A 114 10.72 8.94 -1.39
CA GLU A 114 11.77 9.49 -2.26
C GLU A 114 12.97 9.93 -1.40
N LYS A 115 13.99 9.06 -1.28
CA LYS A 115 15.35 9.50 -0.97
C LYS A 115 16.18 9.43 -2.25
N ALA A 116 16.26 10.57 -2.91
CA ALA A 116 17.34 11.07 -3.79
C ALA A 116 16.94 12.54 -3.99
N ASP A 117 17.74 13.59 -3.80
CA ASP A 117 19.18 13.81 -3.77
C ASP A 117 19.43 15.16 -3.04
N CYS A 118 20.38 15.24 -2.11
CA CYS A 118 21.74 15.75 -2.28
C CYS A 118 21.88 17.19 -2.83
N SER A 119 21.93 18.16 -1.90
CA SER A 119 22.85 19.29 -1.89
C SER A 119 23.05 20.09 -3.18
N THR A 120 22.43 21.27 -3.28
CA THR A 120 23.14 22.46 -3.80
C THR A 120 22.55 23.74 -3.21
N CYS A 121 23.44 24.49 -2.57
CA CYS A 121 23.27 25.80 -2.00
C CYS A 121 23.04 26.87 -3.08
N ALA A 122 22.16 27.82 -2.74
CA ALA A 122 22.21 29.24 -3.07
C ALA A 122 22.95 29.70 -4.36
N GLY A 123 22.15 30.23 -5.30
CA GLY A 123 22.38 31.58 -5.87
C GLY A 123 23.39 31.74 -7.02
N GLY A 124 22.95 32.48 -8.05
CA GLY A 124 23.81 33.04 -9.12
C GLY A 124 23.40 32.57 -10.51
N LEU A 125 22.53 33.31 -11.21
CA LEU A 125 22.84 34.40 -12.14
C LEU A 125 23.35 33.92 -13.53
N LEU A 126 22.47 34.10 -14.53
CA LEU A 126 22.71 34.48 -15.92
C LEU A 126 23.90 33.82 -16.67
N SER A 127 23.60 32.95 -17.65
CA SER A 127 24.13 33.06 -19.02
C SER A 127 23.64 31.94 -19.95
N GLY A 128 23.36 32.31 -21.20
CA GLY A 128 23.66 31.45 -22.35
C GLY A 128 22.49 30.67 -22.97
N ARG A 129 21.76 31.32 -23.87
CA ARG A 129 21.09 30.61 -24.98
C ARG A 129 22.16 30.08 -25.92
N THR A 130 22.31 28.76 -26.03
CA THR A 130 22.85 28.15 -27.25
C THR A 130 21.93 27.03 -27.71
N ALA A 131 21.29 27.29 -28.85
CA ALA A 131 20.61 26.29 -29.65
C ALA A 131 21.68 25.47 -30.41
N ALA A 132 21.73 24.17 -30.16
CA ALA A 132 22.34 23.13 -31.00
C ALA A 132 21.92 21.78 -30.38
N GLY A 133 21.40 20.79 -31.08
CA GLY A 133 21.05 20.63 -32.47
C GLY A 133 20.12 19.43 -32.56
N ALA A 134 19.29 19.43 -33.59
CA ALA A 134 18.33 18.40 -33.90
C ALA A 134 18.99 17.17 -34.59
N LEU A 135 18.23 16.08 -34.69
CA LEU A 135 18.44 14.91 -35.55
C LEU A 135 19.65 14.00 -35.24
N ILE A 136 19.39 12.85 -34.59
CA ILE A 136 19.81 11.56 -35.14
C ILE A 136 18.62 10.60 -35.04
N VAL A 137 17.86 10.61 -36.13
CA VAL A 137 16.77 9.72 -36.50
C VAL A 137 17.41 8.53 -37.24
N LEU A 138 16.88 7.31 -37.06
CA LEU A 138 17.08 6.09 -37.89
C LEU A 138 18.42 5.34 -37.78
N ALA A 139 18.60 4.50 -36.76
CA ALA A 139 19.63 3.44 -36.80
C ALA A 139 19.21 2.09 -36.19
N ALA A 140 17.93 1.86 -35.88
CA ALA A 140 17.48 0.60 -35.27
C ALA A 140 16.61 -0.30 -36.17
N ALA A 141 16.26 0.14 -37.39
CA ALA A 141 15.40 -0.65 -38.28
C ALA A 141 16.17 -1.67 -39.16
N ALA A 142 17.50 -1.53 -39.30
CA ALA A 142 18.31 -2.40 -40.15
C ALA A 142 18.75 -3.71 -39.46
N THR A 143 18.74 -3.77 -38.12
CA THR A 143 19.12 -4.99 -37.37
C THR A 143 18.00 -6.01 -37.30
N VAL A 144 16.73 -5.58 -37.32
CA VAL A 144 15.57 -6.48 -37.32
C VAL A 144 15.44 -7.24 -38.65
N PHE A 145 15.77 -6.60 -39.77
CA PHE A 145 15.76 -7.25 -41.08
C PHE A 145 16.86 -8.32 -41.24
N TYR A 146 18.02 -8.14 -40.60
CA TYR A 146 19.13 -9.09 -40.68
C TYR A 146 18.92 -10.34 -39.79
N ILE A 147 18.15 -10.23 -38.70
CA ILE A 147 17.89 -11.37 -37.80
C ILE A 147 16.77 -12.28 -38.31
N LEU A 148 15.82 -11.76 -39.11
CA LEU A 148 14.67 -12.53 -39.58
C LEU A 148 14.88 -13.27 -40.92
N GLY A 149 16.03 -13.10 -41.59
CA GLY A 149 16.45 -14.00 -42.68
C GLY A 149 15.48 -14.13 -43.87
N ILE A 150 14.68 -13.10 -44.16
CA ILE A 150 13.80 -13.06 -45.33
C ILE A 150 14.60 -12.45 -46.49
N SER A 151 15.19 -13.31 -47.34
CA SER A 151 15.57 -12.96 -48.73
C SER A 151 14.40 -13.22 -49.67
#